data_AF-A0A820MWX9-F1
#
_entry.id   AF-A0A820MWX9-F1
#
_cell.length_a   1.000
_cell.length_b   1.000
_cell.length_c   1.000
_cell.angle_alpha   90.00
_cell.angle_beta   90.00
_cell.angle_gamma   90.00
#
_symmetry.space_group_name_H-M   'P 1'
#
loop_
_entity.id
_entity.type
_entity.pdbx_description
1 polymer ?
#
loop_
_entity_poly.entity_id
_entity_poly.type
_entity_poly.pdbx_seq_one_letter_code
_entity_poly.pdbx_strand_id
1 'polypeptide(L)'
;MDPNSFSLETHQQAAVFDQIGDQYETVYGRNTEQITAMEWLLQRLPPTSHVLDIGSGTGVPTARMLAAVGHDVTGVDISAEMIRISKQQVPQATFLQAD
;
A
#
# COMPACT_ATOMS: atom_id res chain seq x y z
N MET A 1 18.46 23.18 9.07
CA MET A 1 17.38 22.29 8.61
C MET A 1 16.18 22.59 9.48
N ASP A 2 15.07 22.99 8.87
CA ASP A 2 13.85 23.38 9.58
C ASP A 2 12.98 22.13 9.79
N PRO A 3 12.70 21.69 11.03
CA PRO A 3 11.90 20.51 11.29
C PRO A 3 10.43 20.66 10.88
N ASN A 4 9.97 21.87 10.56
CA ASN A 4 8.62 22.11 10.07
C ASN A 4 8.45 21.92 8.56
N SER A 5 9.53 21.72 7.79
CA SER A 5 9.42 21.45 6.34
C SER A 5 8.92 20.04 6.02
N PHE A 6 9.07 19.10 6.96
CA PHE A 6 8.61 17.72 6.79
C PHE A 6 7.09 17.54 6.88
N SER A 7 6.38 18.43 7.58
CA SER A 7 4.94 18.26 7.84
C SER A 7 4.04 18.83 6.74
N LEU A 8 4.50 19.86 6.01
CA LEU A 8 3.75 20.49 4.92
C LEU A 8 3.84 19.71 3.61
N GLU A 9 4.96 19.04 3.34
CA GLU A 9 5.15 18.21 2.13
C GLU A 9 4.24 16.97 2.13
N THR A 10 4.00 16.37 3.30
CA THR A 10 3.11 15.20 3.45
C THR A 10 1.64 15.54 3.20
N HIS A 11 1.19 16.75 3.55
CA HIS A 11 -0.20 17.17 3.34
C HIS A 11 -0.48 17.68 1.93
N GLN A 12 0.51 18.24 1.23
CA GLN A 12 0.36 18.65 -0.18
C GLN A 12 0.35 17.47 -1.15
N GLN A 13 0.99 16.34 -0.80
CA GLN A 13 0.93 15.12 -1.60
C GLN A 13 -0.46 14.47 -1.59
N ALA A 14 -1.16 14.48 -0.45
CA ALA A 14 -2.50 13.89 -0.30
C ALA A 14 -3.53 14.43 -1.30
N ALA A 15 -3.58 15.74 -1.53
CA ALA A 15 -4.55 16.38 -2.42
C ALA A 15 -4.21 16.20 -3.92
N VAL A 16 -2.94 15.98 -4.25
CA VAL A 16 -2.52 15.64 -5.63
C VAL A 16 -2.94 14.21 -5.97
N PHE A 17 -3.05 13.32 -4.98
CA PHE A 17 -3.47 11.92 -5.17
C PHE A 17 -4.96 11.75 -5.52
N ASP A 18 -5.84 12.65 -5.04
CA ASP A 18 -7.28 12.60 -5.35
C ASP A 18 -7.60 12.94 -6.81
N GLN A 19 -6.73 13.70 -7.50
CA GLN A 19 -7.01 14.22 -8.84
C GLN A 19 -6.49 13.32 -9.97
N ILE A 20 -5.67 12.31 -9.65
CA ILE A 20 -4.94 11.47 -10.62
C ILE A 20 -5.26 9.98 -10.39
N GLY A 21 -6.48 9.66 -9.96
CA GLY A 21 -6.89 8.27 -9.66
C GLY A 21 -6.67 7.29 -10.83
N ASP A 22 -7.00 7.71 -12.05
CA ASP A 22 -6.87 6.87 -13.25
C ASP A 22 -5.45 6.86 -13.85
N GLN A 23 -4.59 7.80 -13.44
CA GLN A 23 -3.23 7.99 -13.98
C GLN A 23 -2.13 7.65 -12.96
N TYR A 24 -2.48 7.29 -11.73
CA TYR A 24 -1.53 6.89 -10.69
C TYR A 24 -0.68 5.68 -11.13
N GLU A 25 -1.29 4.70 -11.81
CA GLU A 25 -0.57 3.55 -12.38
C GLU A 25 0.46 3.94 -13.45
N THR A 26 0.29 5.10 -14.09
CA THR A 26 1.14 5.56 -15.20
C THR A 26 2.31 6.44 -14.71
N VAL A 27 2.14 7.18 -13.62
CA VAL A 27 3.16 8.12 -13.09
C VAL A 27 4.04 7.48 -12.01
N TYR A 28 3.46 6.71 -11.09
CA TYR A 28 4.20 5.89 -10.12
C TYR A 28 4.29 4.45 -10.60
N GLY A 29 4.69 4.31 -11.88
CA GLY A 29 4.91 3.03 -12.53
C GLY A 29 5.56 2.06 -11.56
N ARG A 30 4.76 1.06 -11.17
CA ARG A 30 5.13 -0.15 -10.43
C ARG A 30 6.63 -0.19 -10.14
N ASN A 31 7.06 0.08 -8.91
CA ASN A 31 8.45 -0.10 -8.54
C ASN A 31 8.84 -1.55 -8.90
N THR A 32 9.59 -1.70 -10.00
CA THR A 32 9.88 -3.01 -10.57
C THR A 32 10.59 -3.90 -9.55
N GLU A 33 11.44 -3.31 -8.72
CA GLU A 33 12.14 -4.02 -7.65
C GLU A 33 11.17 -4.55 -6.60
N GLN A 34 10.16 -3.74 -6.22
CA GLN A 34 9.11 -4.17 -5.29
C GLN A 34 8.29 -5.32 -5.88
N ILE A 35 7.93 -5.26 -7.16
CA ILE A 35 7.20 -6.36 -7.83
C ILE A 35 8.06 -7.62 -7.89
N THR A 36 9.33 -7.51 -8.30
CA THR A 36 10.24 -8.66 -8.36
C THR A 36 10.45 -9.27 -6.98
N ALA A 37 10.56 -8.46 -5.93
CA ALA A 37 10.64 -8.94 -4.55
C ALA A 37 9.35 -9.67 -4.14
N MET A 38 8.18 -9.15 -4.52
CA MET A 38 6.90 -9.81 -4.24
C MET A 38 6.75 -11.13 -4.98
N GLU A 39 7.12 -11.20 -6.26
CA GLU A 39 7.13 -12.46 -7.02
C GLU A 39 8.06 -13.49 -6.39
N TRP A 40 9.25 -13.06 -5.95
CA TRP A 40 10.19 -13.92 -5.24
C TRP A 40 9.59 -14.43 -3.91
N LEU A 41 8.90 -13.57 -3.15
CA LEU A 41 8.27 -13.92 -1.89
C LEU A 41 7.11 -14.91 -2.10
N LEU A 42 6.24 -14.66 -3.07
CA LEU A 42 5.06 -15.49 -3.37
C LEU A 42 5.43 -16.94 -3.72
N GLN A 43 6.59 -17.15 -4.34
CA GLN A 43 7.10 -18.50 -4.64
C GLN A 43 7.52 -19.30 -3.38
N ARG A 44 7.61 -18.64 -2.21
CA ARG A 44 8.16 -19.20 -0.98
C ARG A 44 7.15 -19.23 0.17
N LEU A 45 6.07 -18.47 0.08
CA LEU A 45 5.01 -18.51 1.08
C LEU A 45 4.21 -19.82 0.97
N PRO A 46 3.94 -20.49 2.10
CA PRO A 46 2.93 -21.52 2.14
C PRO A 46 1.59 -20.98 1.62
N PRO A 47 0.78 -21.79 0.91
CA PRO A 47 -0.57 -21.39 0.51
C PRO A 47 -1.37 -20.84 1.71
N THR A 48 -2.23 -19.85 1.46
CA THR A 48 -3.12 -19.27 2.47
C THR A 48 -2.42 -18.74 3.74
N SER A 49 -1.16 -18.31 3.64
CA SER A 49 -0.45 -17.66 4.74
C SER A 49 -1.15 -16.39 5.26
N HIS A 50 -0.99 -16.11 6.56
CA HIS A 50 -1.35 -14.83 7.17
C HIS A 50 -0.16 -13.87 7.09
N VAL A 51 -0.37 -12.66 6.57
CA VAL A 51 0.68 -11.67 6.30
C VAL A 51 0.32 -10.33 6.92
N LEU A 52 1.29 -9.74 7.62
CA LEU A 52 1.21 -8.37 8.14
C LEU A 52 2.06 -7.44 7.26
N ASP A 53 1.46 -6.39 6.73
CA ASP A 53 2.11 -5.35 5.92
C ASP A 53 2.17 -4.04 6.74
N ILE A 54 3.37 -3.61 7.12
CA ILE A 54 3.59 -2.46 8.01
C ILE A 54 3.97 -1.23 7.19
N GLY A 55 3.21 -0.14 7.33
CA GLY A 55 3.31 1.00 6.44
C GLY A 55 2.71 0.68 5.08
N SER A 56 1.54 0.05 5.07
CA SER A 56 0.95 -0.57 3.88
C SER A 56 0.55 0.43 2.79
N GLY A 57 0.47 1.73 3.10
CA GLY A 57 0.02 2.77 2.19
C GLY A 57 -1.34 2.41 1.60
N THR A 58 -1.46 2.52 0.27
CA THR A 58 -2.71 2.17 -0.44
C THR A 58 -2.92 0.66 -0.64
N GLY A 59 -2.01 -0.18 -0.14
CA GLY A 59 -2.06 -1.64 -0.30
C GLY A 59 -1.62 -2.15 -1.67
N VAL A 60 -1.26 -1.28 -2.62
CA VAL A 60 -0.79 -1.64 -3.96
C VAL A 60 0.71 -1.34 -4.08
N PRO A 61 1.54 -2.27 -4.63
CA PRO A 61 1.18 -3.59 -5.16
C PRO A 61 1.13 -4.72 -4.13
N THR A 62 1.74 -4.56 -2.96
CA THR A 62 2.01 -5.63 -1.99
C THR A 62 0.76 -6.40 -1.55
N ALA A 63 -0.16 -5.76 -0.84
CA ALA A 63 -1.36 -6.41 -0.32
C ALA A 63 -2.26 -6.94 -1.45
N ARG A 64 -2.34 -6.23 -2.58
CA ARG A 64 -3.06 -6.69 -3.77
C ARG A 64 -2.52 -8.01 -4.30
N MET A 65 -1.20 -8.13 -4.48
CA MET A 65 -0.57 -9.34 -5.01
C MET A 65 -0.74 -10.52 -4.06
N LEU A 66 -0.59 -10.30 -2.75
CA LEU A 66 -0.78 -11.33 -1.73
C LEU A 66 -2.23 -11.81 -1.65
N ALA A 67 -3.19 -10.88 -1.58
CA ALA A 67 -4.61 -11.21 -1.49
C ALA A 67 -5.13 -11.88 -2.78
N ALA A 68 -4.62 -11.49 -3.94
CA ALA A 68 -5.01 -12.07 -5.23
C ALA A 68 -4.69 -13.57 -5.35
N VAL A 69 -3.68 -14.07 -4.61
CA VAL A 69 -3.34 -15.50 -4.57
C VAL A 69 -3.87 -16.20 -3.31
N GLY A 70 -4.77 -15.55 -2.56
CA GLY A 70 -5.50 -16.15 -1.44
C GLY A 70 -4.78 -16.12 -0.09
N HIS A 71 -3.76 -15.27 0.08
CA HIS A 71 -3.21 -14.97 1.41
C HIS A 71 -4.17 -14.06 2.21
N ASP A 72 -4.18 -14.25 3.52
CA ASP A 72 -4.92 -13.38 4.44
C ASP A 72 -4.00 -12.23 4.87
N VAL A 73 -4.30 -11.02 4.41
CA VAL A 73 -3.43 -9.86 4.58
C VAL A 73 -4.05 -8.86 5.53
N THR A 74 -3.28 -8.45 6.53
CA THR A 74 -3.57 -7.29 7.37
C THR A 74 -2.54 -6.20 7.07
N GLY A 75 -2.99 -5.06 6.55
CA GLY A 75 -2.18 -3.86 6.37
C GLY A 75 -2.38 -2.88 7.52
N VAL A 76 -1.30 -2.26 7.99
CA VAL A 76 -1.33 -1.18 8.97
C VAL A 76 -0.65 0.06 8.42
N ASP A 77 -1.26 1.23 8.64
CA ASP A 77 -0.72 2.52 8.25
C ASP A 77 -1.17 3.61 9.22
N ILE A 78 -0.35 4.62 9.47
CA ILE A 78 -0.68 5.72 10.37
C ILE A 78 -1.72 6.68 9.75
N SER A 79 -1.77 6.73 8.43
CA SER A 79 -2.66 7.62 7.68
C SER A 79 -4.06 7.04 7.52
N ALA A 80 -5.05 7.68 8.14
CA ALA A 80 -6.47 7.34 7.96
C ALA A 80 -6.89 7.37 6.48
N GLU A 81 -6.30 8.26 5.68
CA GLU A 81 -6.59 8.40 4.26
C GLU A 81 -6.03 7.23 3.45
N MET A 82 -4.81 6.77 3.78
CA MET A 82 -4.24 5.56 3.17
C MET A 82 -5.10 4.33 3.47
N ILE A 83 -5.59 4.21 4.71
CA ILE A 83 -6.53 3.13 5.10
C ILE A 83 -7.85 3.21 4.33
N ARG A 84 -8.38 4.42 4.08
CA ARG A 84 -9.59 4.60 3.27
C ARG A 84 -9.38 4.12 1.84
N ILE A 85 -8.26 4.54 1.22
CA ILE A 85 -7.91 4.17 -0.16
C ILE A 85 -7.63 2.66 -0.26
N SER A 86 -6.87 2.09 0.68
CA SER A 86 -6.49 0.68 0.65
C SER A 86 -7.69 -0.26 0.74
N LYS A 87 -8.68 0.07 1.58
CA LYS A 87 -9.96 -0.66 1.65
C LYS A 87 -10.73 -0.64 0.32
N GLN A 88 -10.61 0.44 -0.45
CA GLN A 88 -11.24 0.54 -1.78
C GLN A 88 -10.42 -0.22 -2.84
N GLN A 89 -9.09 -0.14 -2.79
CA GLN A 89 -8.20 -0.74 -3.79
C GLN A 89 -7.99 -2.25 -3.62
N VAL A 90 -8.09 -2.77 -2.40
CA VAL A 90 -7.86 -4.18 -2.06
C VAL A 90 -8.90 -4.64 -1.02
N PRO A 91 -10.20 -4.73 -1.40
CA PRO A 91 -11.26 -5.07 -0.46
C PRO A 91 -11.18 -6.50 0.09
N GLN A 92 -10.29 -7.35 -0.45
CA GLN A 92 -10.01 -8.69 0.06
C GLN A 92 -9.09 -8.70 1.29
N ALA A 93 -8.37 -7.60 1.55
CA ALA A 93 -7.46 -7.47 2.68
C ALA A 93 -8.08 -6.65 3.82
N THR A 94 -7.58 -6.85 5.03
CA THR A 94 -7.96 -6.05 6.21
C THR A 94 -6.99 -4.89 6.37
N PHE A 95 -7.50 -3.68 6.63
CA PHE A 95 -6.66 -2.50 6.87
C PHE A 95 -7.03 -1.77 8.15
N LEU A 96 -6.03 -1.48 8.98
CA LEU A 96 -6.16 -0.87 10.30
C LEU A 96 -5.27 0.37 10.40
N GLN A 97 -5.80 1.43 11.00
CA GLN A 97 -4.98 2.60 11.33
C GLN A 97 -4.22 2.34 12.64
N ALA A 98 -2.89 2.52 12.65
CA ALA A 98 -2.04 2.33 13.83
C ALA A 98 -0.75 3.18 13.75
N ASP A 99 -0.17 3.50 14.91
CA ASP A 99 1.08 4.28 15.12
C ASP A 99 2.26 3.34 15.45
#